data_AF-A0A7J7L3W3-F1
#
_entry.id   AF-A0A7J7L3W3-F1
#
_cell.length_a   1.000
_cell.length_b   1.000
_cell.length_c   1.000
_cell.angle_alpha   90.00
_cell.angle_beta   90.00
_cell.angle_gamma   90.00
#
_symmetry.space_group_name_H-M   'P 1'
#
loop_
_entity.id
_entity.type
_entity.pdbx_description
1 polymer ?
#
loop_
_entity_poly.entity_id
_entity_poly.type
_entity_poly.pdbx_seq_one_letter_code
_entity_poly.pdbx_strand_id
1 'polypeptide(L)'
;MGIGTLVSAIKDISQPTYFQSSLFQNNNYHIRASSKVADCLGCKKARFKVRNLRIGAMMKTVLPALAQAVVTNSSPCLPHEGASKFLKEKLQCVSAAVVEAHTILPNLDILVPSLVSKGIDFTSETLSMVPGIPIMPMLARSAHNHTLSTFVEFAPPLYHNVLAYSYFARITNGVSQILKLFEGRAFTCEYKYDGQRAQIHKLNDGSVRVFSRKGDDMTSKFPDLVKIIKESCKTATVTFVVDAEVVAVDRKRCKLMSFQELSSRERGTKSSIITVDDIEVDICVFVFDVMFANGDK
;
A
#
# COMPACT_ATOMS: atom_id res chain seq x y z
N MET A 1 19.47 -17.39 -23.24
CA MET A 1 18.11 -17.12 -22.71
C MET A 1 18.07 -15.78 -22.00
N GLY A 2 17.12 -14.92 -22.38
CA GLY A 2 16.96 -13.56 -21.85
C GLY A 2 16.27 -13.52 -20.47
N ILE A 3 16.31 -12.36 -19.83
CA ILE A 3 15.67 -12.12 -18.52
C ILE A 3 14.15 -12.37 -18.58
N GLY A 4 13.50 -12.07 -19.71
CA GLY A 4 12.06 -12.27 -19.90
C GLY A 4 11.59 -13.72 -19.73
N THR A 5 12.34 -14.69 -20.27
CA THR A 5 12.02 -16.13 -20.13
C THR A 5 12.09 -16.58 -18.67
N LEU A 6 13.06 -16.06 -17.90
CA LEU A 6 13.21 -16.37 -16.48
C LEU A 6 12.08 -15.76 -15.64
N VAL A 7 11.67 -14.52 -15.94
CA VAL A 7 10.54 -13.87 -15.25
C VAL A 7 9.24 -14.60 -15.53
N SER A 8 8.98 -15.00 -16.78
CA SER A 8 7.80 -15.80 -17.14
C SER A 8 7.77 -17.11 -16.36
N ALA A 9 8.88 -17.86 -16.36
CA ALA A 9 8.96 -19.12 -15.63
C ALA A 9 8.76 -18.96 -14.11
N ILE A 10 9.20 -17.84 -13.51
CA ILE A 10 8.94 -17.55 -12.09
C ILE A 10 7.47 -17.21 -11.86
N LYS A 11 6.85 -16.41 -12.74
CA LYS A 11 5.42 -16.10 -12.68
C LYS A 11 4.59 -17.39 -12.73
N ASP A 12 4.93 -18.32 -13.62
CA ASP A 12 4.22 -19.60 -13.77
C ASP A 12 4.31 -20.48 -12.50
N ILE A 13 5.49 -20.54 -11.87
CA ILE A 13 5.70 -21.28 -10.62
C ILE A 13 4.92 -20.65 -9.44
N SER A 14 4.72 -19.33 -9.47
CA SER A 14 4.00 -18.60 -8.41
C SER A 14 2.47 -18.75 -8.48
N GLN A 15 1.92 -19.35 -9.54
CA GLN A 15 0.47 -19.52 -9.69
C GLN A 15 -0.07 -20.63 -8.76
N PRO A 16 -1.22 -20.43 -8.10
CA PRO A 16 -1.79 -21.40 -7.14
C PRO A 16 -2.16 -22.76 -7.74
N THR A 17 -2.42 -22.83 -9.05
CA THR A 17 -2.80 -24.06 -9.75
C THR A 17 -1.71 -25.13 -9.71
N TYR A 18 -0.44 -24.75 -9.57
CA TYR A 18 0.68 -25.69 -9.41
C TYR A 18 0.85 -26.22 -7.97
N PHE A 19 0.17 -25.60 -7.00
CA PHE A 19 0.27 -25.94 -5.57
C PHE A 19 -0.78 -26.95 -5.10
N GLN A 20 -1.78 -27.29 -5.91
CA GLN A 20 -2.90 -28.15 -5.51
C GLN A 20 -2.67 -29.67 -5.64
N SER A 21 -1.57 -30.15 -6.23
CA SER A 21 -1.30 -31.59 -6.24
C SER A 21 -0.62 -32.05 -4.95
N SER A 22 -1.44 -32.38 -3.96
CA SER A 22 -1.04 -33.03 -2.69
C SER A 22 -0.22 -34.32 -2.86
N LEU A 23 -0.18 -34.90 -4.06
CA LEU A 23 0.65 -36.07 -4.41
C LEU A 23 2.12 -35.75 -4.72
N PHE A 24 2.51 -34.48 -4.91
CA PHE A 24 3.88 -34.13 -5.28
C PHE A 24 4.75 -33.59 -4.13
N GLN A 25 4.22 -33.44 -2.91
CA GLN A 25 4.90 -32.82 -1.77
C GLN A 25 6.14 -33.57 -1.24
N ASN A 26 6.44 -34.78 -1.73
CA ASN A 26 7.63 -35.54 -1.35
C ASN A 26 8.79 -35.32 -2.31
N ASN A 27 9.86 -34.62 -1.85
CA ASN A 27 11.23 -34.48 -2.39
C ASN A 27 11.44 -34.21 -3.91
N ASN A 28 10.42 -34.35 -4.76
CA ASN A 28 10.45 -34.24 -6.21
C ASN A 28 10.04 -32.85 -6.70
N TYR A 29 9.33 -32.04 -5.89
CA TYR A 29 9.09 -30.62 -6.20
C TYR A 29 10.40 -29.83 -6.22
N HIS A 30 11.26 -30.03 -5.22
CA HIS A 30 12.58 -29.41 -5.19
C HIS A 30 13.39 -29.83 -6.42
N ILE A 31 13.29 -31.08 -6.87
CA ILE A 31 14.07 -31.59 -8.01
C ILE A 31 13.51 -31.07 -9.36
N ARG A 32 12.19 -30.99 -9.57
CA ARG A 32 11.62 -30.46 -10.84
C ARG A 32 11.68 -28.94 -10.96
N ALA A 33 11.45 -28.21 -9.86
CA ALA A 33 11.66 -26.76 -9.84
C ALA A 33 13.15 -26.42 -9.97
N SER A 34 14.04 -27.27 -9.43
CA SER A 34 15.49 -27.11 -9.65
C SER A 34 15.92 -27.55 -11.05
N SER A 35 15.34 -28.59 -11.66
CA SER A 35 15.69 -29.05 -13.02
C SER A 35 15.32 -28.02 -14.08
N LYS A 36 14.06 -27.56 -14.13
CA LYS A 36 13.64 -26.51 -15.09
C LYS A 36 14.42 -25.21 -14.95
N VAL A 37 14.98 -24.94 -13.77
CA VAL A 37 15.72 -23.73 -13.44
C VAL A 37 17.23 -23.89 -13.60
N ALA A 38 17.78 -25.08 -13.34
CA ALA A 38 19.17 -25.46 -13.56
C ALA A 38 19.47 -25.55 -15.06
N ASP A 39 18.52 -26.08 -15.85
CA ASP A 39 18.62 -26.13 -17.31
C ASP A 39 18.66 -24.71 -17.94
N CYS A 40 18.17 -23.69 -17.21
CA CYS A 40 18.08 -22.32 -17.70
C CYS A 40 19.30 -21.42 -17.36
N LEU A 41 20.23 -21.83 -16.48
CA LEU A 41 21.16 -20.88 -15.86
C LEU A 41 22.56 -21.44 -15.64
N GLY A 42 23.56 -20.88 -16.34
CA GLY A 42 24.96 -21.01 -15.95
C GLY A 42 25.21 -20.56 -14.50
N CYS A 43 26.19 -21.19 -13.84
CA CYS A 43 26.44 -21.21 -12.38
C CYS A 43 26.36 -19.88 -11.60
N LYS A 44 26.52 -18.71 -12.23
CA LYS A 44 26.43 -17.40 -11.53
C LYS A 44 25.00 -16.91 -11.30
N LYS A 45 24.05 -17.25 -12.18
CA LYS A 45 22.64 -16.80 -12.06
C LYS A 45 21.83 -17.67 -11.09
N ALA A 46 22.23 -18.92 -10.88
CA ALA A 46 21.56 -19.84 -9.95
C ALA A 46 21.61 -19.37 -8.48
N ARG A 47 22.68 -18.68 -8.05
CA ARG A 47 22.82 -18.18 -6.66
C ARG A 47 21.75 -17.18 -6.24
N PHE A 48 21.22 -16.37 -7.17
CA PHE A 48 20.21 -15.36 -6.86
C PHE A 48 18.82 -15.96 -6.56
N LYS A 49 18.56 -17.20 -7.00
CA LYS A 49 17.23 -17.83 -6.91
C LYS A 49 17.03 -18.67 -5.64
N VAL A 50 18.12 -19.07 -4.99
CA VAL A 50 18.10 -20.02 -3.86
C VAL A 50 17.99 -19.33 -2.48
N ARG A 51 18.00 -17.99 -2.41
CA ARG A 51 18.02 -17.24 -1.13
C ARG A 51 17.11 -16.01 -1.16
N ASN A 52 16.66 -15.57 0.02
CA ASN A 52 16.16 -14.22 0.23
C ASN A 52 17.11 -13.22 -0.43
N LEU A 53 16.62 -12.50 -1.43
CA LEU A 53 17.42 -11.69 -2.33
C LEU A 53 17.97 -10.46 -1.59
N ARG A 54 19.14 -10.59 -0.96
CA ARG A 54 19.81 -9.53 -0.20
C ARG A 54 20.55 -8.54 -1.11
N ILE A 55 19.87 -8.03 -2.14
CA ILE A 55 20.44 -7.02 -3.05
C ILE A 55 20.60 -5.66 -2.33
N GLY A 56 19.85 -5.41 -1.26
CA GLY A 56 19.88 -4.14 -0.54
C GLY A 56 19.25 -2.96 -1.31
N ALA A 57 18.73 -3.20 -2.51
CA ALA A 57 17.96 -2.23 -3.28
C ALA A 57 16.50 -2.20 -2.82
N MET A 58 15.95 -1.00 -2.68
CA MET A 58 14.56 -0.76 -2.28
C MET A 58 13.83 -0.02 -3.41
N MET A 59 12.49 -0.09 -3.47
CA MET A 59 11.74 0.65 -4.51
C MET A 59 12.06 2.15 -4.54
N LYS A 60 12.30 2.76 -3.36
CA LYS A 60 12.75 4.15 -3.23
C LYS A 60 14.09 4.46 -3.90
N THR A 61 14.95 3.46 -4.12
CA THR A 61 16.23 3.61 -4.84
C THR A 61 16.13 3.13 -6.29
N VAL A 62 15.30 2.12 -6.55
CA VAL A 62 15.09 1.57 -7.89
C VAL A 62 14.35 2.55 -8.80
N LEU A 63 13.31 3.23 -8.30
CA LEU A 63 12.49 4.14 -9.11
C LEU A 63 13.26 5.36 -9.63
N PRO A 64 14.03 6.10 -8.79
CA PRO A 64 14.90 7.17 -9.31
C PRO A 64 15.95 6.66 -10.30
N ALA A 65 16.55 5.49 -10.04
CA ALA A 65 17.54 4.91 -10.95
C ALA A 65 16.94 4.54 -12.30
N LEU A 66 15.72 4.00 -12.31
CA LEU A 66 14.97 3.71 -13.53
C LEU A 66 14.67 4.99 -14.32
N ALA A 67 14.18 6.03 -13.64
CA ALA A 67 13.91 7.33 -14.26
C ALA A 67 15.17 7.91 -14.95
N GLN A 68 16.30 7.90 -14.24
CA GLN A 68 17.58 8.37 -14.78
C GLN A 68 18.03 7.56 -15.99
N ALA A 69 17.88 6.23 -15.95
CA ALA A 69 18.24 5.36 -17.07
C ALA A 69 17.40 5.67 -18.32
N VAL A 70 16.07 5.86 -18.16
CA VAL A 70 15.17 6.19 -19.26
C VAL A 70 15.52 7.56 -19.86
N VAL A 71 15.72 8.58 -19.02
CA VAL A 71 16.06 9.93 -19.50
C VAL A 71 17.43 9.95 -20.20
N THR A 72 18.43 9.27 -19.64
CA THR A 72 19.78 9.19 -20.23
C THR A 72 19.76 8.48 -21.58
N ASN A 73 18.98 7.41 -21.71
CA ASN A 73 18.84 6.69 -22.98
C ASN A 73 18.06 7.49 -24.04
N SER A 74 17.13 8.36 -23.60
CA SER A 74 16.29 9.17 -24.48
C SER A 74 16.98 10.44 -24.98
N SER A 75 18.11 10.86 -24.37
CA SER A 75 18.82 12.10 -24.72
C SER A 75 20.33 11.85 -24.92
N PRO A 76 20.77 11.36 -26.11
CA PRO A 76 22.17 10.97 -26.34
C PRO A 76 23.15 12.13 -26.53
N CYS A 77 22.69 13.39 -26.66
CA CYS A 77 23.52 14.49 -27.14
C CYS A 77 23.26 15.78 -26.36
N LEU A 78 24.23 16.30 -25.59
CA LEU A 78 24.47 17.75 -25.38
C LEU A 78 25.78 17.97 -24.60
N PRO A 79 26.88 18.41 -25.24
CA PRO A 79 28.06 18.94 -24.57
C PRO A 79 28.03 20.48 -24.60
N HIS A 80 27.48 21.11 -23.55
CA HIS A 80 27.74 22.50 -23.20
C HIS A 80 27.64 22.65 -21.67
N GLU A 81 28.61 23.32 -21.02
CA GLU A 81 28.73 23.38 -19.55
C GLU A 81 27.47 23.93 -18.84
N GLY A 82 26.70 24.81 -19.49
CA GLY A 82 25.41 25.30 -18.97
C GLY A 82 24.26 24.29 -19.02
N ALA A 83 24.30 23.32 -19.95
CA ALA A 83 23.28 22.28 -20.10
C ALA A 83 23.36 21.21 -19.01
N SER A 84 24.53 21.03 -18.40
CA SER A 84 24.76 20.01 -17.36
C SER A 84 23.95 20.27 -16.09
N LYS A 85 23.87 21.52 -15.63
CA LYS A 85 23.08 21.90 -14.44
C LYS A 85 21.58 21.75 -14.69
N PHE A 86 21.11 22.25 -15.84
CA PHE A 86 19.71 22.13 -16.26
C PHE A 86 19.27 20.66 -16.39
N LEU A 87 20.10 19.81 -16.99
CA LEU A 87 19.81 18.38 -17.13
C LEU A 87 19.74 17.67 -15.77
N LYS A 88 20.64 18.01 -14.83
CA LYS A 88 20.63 17.47 -13.47
C LYS A 88 19.36 17.82 -12.70
N GLU A 89 18.88 19.07 -12.83
CA GLU A 89 17.63 19.51 -12.24
C GLU A 89 16.43 18.76 -12.85
N LYS A 90 16.35 18.68 -14.19
CA LYS A 90 15.33 17.90 -14.90
C LYS A 90 15.32 16.41 -14.48
N LEU A 91 16.49 15.77 -14.36
CA LEU A 91 16.62 14.39 -13.90
C LEU A 91 16.07 14.20 -12.48
N GLN A 92 16.34 15.15 -11.58
CA GLN A 92 15.81 15.13 -10.22
C GLN A 92 14.29 15.29 -10.21
N CYS A 93 13.74 16.20 -11.02
CA CYS A 93 12.29 16.37 -11.18
C CYS A 93 11.61 15.10 -11.67
N VAL A 94 12.12 14.46 -12.74
CA VAL A 94 11.55 13.22 -13.27
C VAL A 94 11.68 12.08 -12.25
N SER A 95 12.81 12.00 -11.54
CA SER A 95 13.00 11.01 -10.48
C SER A 95 11.96 11.15 -9.36
N ALA A 96 11.67 12.39 -8.94
CA ALA A 96 10.65 12.68 -7.94
C ALA A 96 9.24 12.36 -8.47
N ALA A 97 8.94 12.74 -9.71
CA ALA A 97 7.65 12.47 -10.35
C ALA A 97 7.35 10.96 -10.46
N VAL A 98 8.36 10.13 -10.75
CA VAL A 98 8.19 8.65 -10.81
C VAL A 98 7.92 8.07 -9.42
N VAL A 99 8.58 8.58 -8.38
CA VAL A 99 8.32 8.16 -7.00
C VAL A 99 6.91 8.55 -6.57
N GLU A 100 6.49 9.79 -6.85
CA GLU A 100 5.13 10.27 -6.58
C GLU A 100 4.08 9.44 -7.34
N ALA A 101 4.29 9.22 -8.64
CA ALA A 101 3.41 8.40 -9.45
C ALA A 101 3.28 6.96 -8.91
N HIS A 102 4.38 6.38 -8.42
CA HIS A 102 4.35 5.06 -7.79
C HIS A 102 3.63 5.06 -6.43
N THR A 103 3.66 6.16 -5.68
CA THR A 103 2.89 6.29 -4.44
C THR A 103 1.39 6.25 -4.72
N ILE A 104 0.96 6.95 -5.78
CA ILE A 104 -0.45 7.06 -6.21
C ILE A 104 -0.92 5.76 -6.89
N LEU A 105 -0.06 5.16 -7.72
CA LEU A 105 -0.34 3.97 -8.51
C LEU A 105 0.86 3.02 -8.45
N PRO A 106 0.95 2.14 -7.43
CA PRO A 106 2.06 1.21 -7.27
C PRO A 106 1.94 0.01 -8.21
N ASN A 107 1.78 0.27 -9.52
CA ASN A 107 1.71 -0.72 -10.58
C ASN A 107 2.79 -0.42 -11.64
N LEU A 108 3.87 -1.20 -11.61
CA LEU A 108 4.99 -1.04 -12.53
C LEU A 108 4.63 -1.40 -13.98
N ASP A 109 3.67 -2.29 -14.20
CA ASP A 109 3.25 -2.69 -15.55
C ASP A 109 2.57 -1.52 -16.29
N ILE A 110 2.03 -0.53 -15.56
CA ILE A 110 1.46 0.70 -16.12
C ILE A 110 2.48 1.84 -16.09
N LEU A 111 3.20 1.99 -14.98
CA LEU A 111 4.15 3.08 -14.77
C LEU A 111 5.34 3.03 -15.73
N VAL A 112 5.94 1.85 -15.94
CA VAL A 112 7.16 1.72 -16.74
C VAL A 112 6.91 2.04 -18.22
N PRO A 113 5.86 1.51 -18.89
CA PRO A 113 5.56 1.91 -20.27
C PRO A 113 5.28 3.41 -20.41
N SER A 114 4.54 4.02 -19.47
CA SER A 114 4.24 5.46 -19.48
C SER A 114 5.54 6.28 -19.38
N LEU A 115 6.43 5.92 -18.46
CA LEU A 115 7.74 6.56 -18.29
C LEU A 115 8.61 6.42 -19.53
N VAL A 116 8.72 5.23 -20.11
CA VAL A 116 9.52 4.98 -21.33
C VAL A 116 8.98 5.77 -22.52
N SER A 117 7.66 5.88 -22.66
CA SER A 117 7.05 6.62 -23.76
C SER A 117 7.23 8.14 -23.67
N LYS A 118 7.24 8.71 -22.46
CA LYS A 118 7.30 10.16 -22.22
C LYS A 118 8.71 10.69 -21.94
N GLY A 119 9.61 9.82 -21.46
CA GLY A 119 10.99 10.18 -21.17
C GLY A 119 11.10 11.38 -20.22
N ILE A 120 11.65 12.48 -20.75
CA ILE A 120 11.93 13.71 -19.99
C ILE A 120 10.69 14.56 -19.67
N ASP A 121 9.59 14.32 -20.38
CA ASP A 121 8.31 15.03 -20.20
C ASP A 121 7.33 14.22 -19.33
N PHE A 122 7.82 13.18 -18.66
CA PHE A 122 7.02 12.41 -17.71
C PHE A 122 6.64 13.27 -16.50
N THR A 123 5.35 13.30 -16.19
CA THR A 123 4.78 13.94 -14.99
C THR A 123 3.84 12.98 -14.26
N SER A 124 3.76 13.13 -12.94
CA SER A 124 2.89 12.33 -12.06
C SER A 124 1.39 12.56 -12.33
N GLU A 125 1.03 13.75 -12.82
CA GLU A 125 -0.34 14.13 -13.24
C GLU A 125 -0.91 13.20 -14.31
N THR A 126 -0.04 12.57 -15.10
CA THR A 126 -0.48 11.71 -16.19
C THR A 126 -1.01 10.35 -15.72
N LEU A 127 -0.91 10.05 -14.42
CA LEU A 127 -1.41 8.82 -13.82
C LEU A 127 -2.41 9.16 -12.72
N SER A 128 -3.64 8.67 -12.89
CA SER A 128 -4.70 8.75 -11.89
C SER A 128 -4.77 7.48 -11.05
N MET A 129 -5.40 7.60 -9.88
CA MET A 129 -5.70 6.46 -9.02
C MET A 129 -6.70 5.55 -9.72
N VAL A 130 -6.53 4.25 -9.57
CA VAL A 130 -7.42 3.24 -10.15
C VAL A 130 -7.99 2.39 -9.02
N PRO A 131 -9.31 2.45 -8.75
CA PRO A 131 -9.95 1.56 -7.79
C PRO A 131 -9.60 0.08 -8.07
N GLY A 132 -9.22 -0.65 -7.01
CA GLY A 132 -8.75 -2.03 -7.11
C GLY A 132 -7.23 -2.20 -7.16
N ILE A 133 -6.45 -1.11 -7.33
CA ILE A 133 -5.00 -1.11 -7.09
C ILE A 133 -4.73 -0.44 -5.73
N PRO A 134 -4.16 -1.16 -4.75
CA PRO A 134 -3.90 -0.59 -3.42
C PRO A 134 -2.89 0.54 -3.52
N ILE A 135 -3.07 1.56 -2.68
CA ILE A 135 -2.26 2.76 -2.64
C ILE A 135 -1.41 2.74 -1.40
N MET A 136 -0.15 3.15 -1.53
CA MET A 136 0.77 3.11 -0.41
C MET A 136 0.27 4.02 0.71
N PRO A 137 0.06 3.49 1.91
CA PRO A 137 -0.61 4.22 2.98
C PRO A 137 0.22 5.41 3.45
N MET A 138 -0.45 6.52 3.76
CA MET A 138 0.18 7.61 4.52
C MET A 138 0.63 7.08 5.89
N LEU A 139 1.90 7.31 6.23
CA LEU A 139 2.50 6.84 7.47
C LEU A 139 2.55 7.97 8.50
N ALA A 140 1.92 7.76 9.65
CA ALA A 140 2.02 8.67 10.78
C ALA A 140 3.39 8.55 11.47
N ARG A 141 3.78 9.63 12.15
CA ARG A 141 4.95 9.65 13.05
C ARG A 141 4.52 9.61 14.50
N SER A 142 5.36 8.97 15.31
CA SER A 142 5.18 9.00 16.77
C SER A 142 5.65 10.33 17.35
N ALA A 143 4.80 10.93 18.18
CA ALA A 143 5.17 11.98 19.11
C ALA A 143 5.17 11.41 20.53
N HIS A 144 6.14 11.76 21.37
CA HIS A 144 6.21 11.27 22.76
C HIS A 144 5.99 12.45 23.71
N ASN A 145 4.94 12.39 24.55
CA ASN A 145 4.91 13.05 25.87
C ASN A 145 3.72 12.61 26.74
N HIS A 146 3.92 12.60 28.06
CA HIS A 146 2.96 12.14 29.08
C HIS A 146 1.98 13.23 29.60
N THR A 147 1.95 14.42 29.00
CA THR A 147 1.22 15.57 29.56
C THR A 147 0.25 16.14 28.52
N LEU A 148 -0.84 15.42 28.25
CA LEU A 148 -1.97 15.90 27.45
C LEU A 148 -3.11 16.47 28.32
N SER A 149 -2.93 16.54 29.64
CA SER A 149 -3.97 16.95 30.59
C SER A 149 -4.41 18.41 30.51
N THR A 150 -3.68 19.27 29.78
CA THR A 150 -3.96 20.72 29.73
C THR A 150 -4.73 21.18 28.49
N PHE A 151 -5.15 20.27 27.59
CA PHE A 151 -5.85 20.63 26.34
C PHE A 151 -7.38 20.46 26.37
N VAL A 152 -7.98 20.15 27.52
CA VAL A 152 -9.42 19.80 27.61
C VAL A 152 -10.34 21.01 27.87
N GLU A 153 -9.81 22.21 28.08
CA GLU A 153 -10.65 23.35 28.51
C GLU A 153 -11.54 23.98 27.42
N PHE A 154 -11.45 23.51 26.16
CA PHE A 154 -12.30 23.99 25.05
C PHE A 154 -13.18 22.91 24.39
N ALA A 155 -13.24 21.70 24.94
CA ALA A 155 -14.11 20.64 24.42
C ALA A 155 -15.06 20.14 25.52
N PRO A 156 -16.37 19.93 25.23
CA PRO A 156 -17.33 19.43 26.21
C PRO A 156 -16.87 18.08 26.81
N PRO A 157 -17.25 17.79 28.06
CA PRO A 157 -16.56 16.84 28.92
C PRO A 157 -16.94 15.39 28.59
N LEU A 158 -16.35 14.80 27.54
CA LEU A 158 -16.40 13.36 27.29
C LEU A 158 -15.09 12.74 26.76
N TYR A 159 -14.02 13.52 26.65
CA TYR A 159 -12.81 13.05 25.96
C TYR A 159 -11.60 13.04 26.89
N HIS A 160 -11.12 11.85 27.22
CA HIS A 160 -9.75 11.63 27.68
C HIS A 160 -9.00 10.84 26.61
N ASN A 161 -7.79 11.33 26.32
CA ASN A 161 -6.77 10.81 25.38
C ASN A 161 -7.01 11.08 23.89
N VAL A 162 -6.51 12.24 23.42
CA VAL A 162 -6.48 12.63 22.00
C VAL A 162 -5.03 12.58 21.50
N LEU A 163 -4.75 11.78 20.47
CA LEU A 163 -3.45 11.77 19.77
C LEU A 163 -3.60 12.54 18.45
N ALA A 164 -2.81 13.60 18.27
CA ALA A 164 -2.81 14.39 17.04
C ALA A 164 -2.13 13.64 15.89
N TYR A 165 -2.81 13.54 14.74
CA TYR A 165 -2.21 13.04 13.49
C TYR A 165 -1.32 14.15 12.88
N SER A 166 -0.01 13.91 12.73
CA SER A 166 0.89 14.84 12.02
C SER A 166 1.26 14.31 10.62
N TYR A 167 1.11 15.18 9.63
CA TYR A 167 1.21 14.92 8.17
C TYR A 167 2.63 14.99 7.56
N PHE A 168 3.72 14.75 8.30
CA PHE A 168 5.10 14.89 7.74
C PHE A 168 6.08 13.75 8.19
N ALA A 169 7.38 13.76 7.82
CA ALA A 169 8.53 12.89 8.27
C ALA A 169 9.58 13.57 9.29
N ARG A 170 9.75 13.27 10.62
CA ARG A 170 9.83 14.23 11.81
C ARG A 170 9.50 13.73 13.24
N ILE A 171 10.35 13.02 13.97
CA ILE A 171 10.01 12.66 15.38
C ILE A 171 9.86 13.96 16.20
N THR A 172 8.76 14.11 16.94
CA THR A 172 8.54 15.27 17.82
C THR A 172 8.40 14.88 19.28
N ASN A 173 9.13 15.57 20.15
CA ASN A 173 9.19 15.32 21.60
C ASN A 173 8.10 16.11 22.37
N GLY A 174 6.89 16.22 21.81
CA GLY A 174 5.72 16.75 22.52
C GLY A 174 4.84 17.73 21.75
N VAL A 175 3.72 18.12 22.38
CA VAL A 175 2.65 18.94 21.79
C VAL A 175 3.16 20.30 21.33
N SER A 176 4.05 20.96 22.09
CA SER A 176 4.64 22.25 21.70
C SER A 176 5.45 22.15 20.41
N GLN A 177 6.05 21.00 20.11
CA GLN A 177 6.73 20.79 18.83
C GLN A 177 5.74 20.52 17.69
N ILE A 178 4.63 19.84 17.97
CA ILE A 178 3.54 19.66 17.01
C ILE A 178 2.96 21.03 16.62
N LEU A 179 2.70 21.91 17.59
CA LEU A 179 2.22 23.27 17.33
C LEU A 179 3.24 24.11 16.54
N LYS A 180 4.54 23.96 16.84
CA LYS A 180 5.60 24.59 16.04
C LYS A 180 5.65 24.05 14.62
N LEU A 181 5.43 22.75 14.40
CA LEU A 181 5.40 22.14 13.07
C LEU A 181 4.21 22.62 12.24
N PHE A 182 3.06 22.85 12.87
CA PHE A 182 1.90 23.35 12.15
C PHE A 182 1.99 24.85 11.84
N GLU A 183 2.93 25.61 12.42
CA GLU A 183 3.22 27.01 12.08
C GLU A 183 1.96 27.91 12.04
N GLY A 184 1.00 27.65 12.94
CA GLY A 184 -0.28 28.38 12.99
C GLY A 184 -1.32 27.94 11.94
N ARG A 185 -1.08 26.86 11.20
CA ARG A 185 -2.09 26.23 10.33
C ARG A 185 -3.11 25.47 11.16
N ALA A 186 -4.36 25.49 10.71
CA ALA A 186 -5.42 24.66 11.29
C ALA A 186 -5.10 23.17 11.13
N PHE A 187 -5.42 22.37 12.15
CA PHE A 187 -5.28 20.92 12.14
C PHE A 187 -6.47 20.26 12.84
N THR A 188 -6.75 19.01 12.49
CA THR A 188 -7.75 18.17 13.15
C THR A 188 -7.06 17.13 14.04
N CYS A 189 -7.76 16.70 15.07
CA CYS A 189 -7.33 15.61 15.94
C CYS A 189 -8.37 14.50 15.90
N GLU A 190 -7.91 13.28 15.65
CA GLU A 190 -8.76 12.11 15.54
C GLU A 190 -8.29 11.02 16.49
N TYR A 191 -9.19 10.12 16.85
CA TYR A 191 -8.84 8.98 17.68
C TYR A 191 -7.94 8.02 16.92
N LYS A 192 -6.78 7.70 17.51
CA LYS A 192 -5.96 6.59 17.03
C LYS A 192 -6.53 5.27 17.54
N TYR A 193 -7.36 4.63 16.74
CA TYR A 193 -7.93 3.32 17.05
C TYR A 193 -6.85 2.21 17.06
N ASP A 194 -7.07 1.19 17.89
CA ASP A 194 -6.24 -0.02 17.97
C ASP A 194 -6.88 -1.15 17.16
N GLY A 195 -6.69 -1.10 15.84
CA GLY A 195 -7.33 -2.01 14.92
C GLY A 195 -6.41 -2.46 13.79
N GLN A 196 -7.04 -2.84 12.68
CA GLN A 196 -6.36 -3.17 11.45
C GLN A 196 -6.74 -2.15 10.38
N ARG A 197 -5.77 -1.35 9.92
CA ARG A 197 -5.95 -0.48 8.76
C ARG A 197 -6.45 -1.27 7.55
N ALA A 198 -7.52 -0.75 6.96
CA ALA A 198 -8.16 -1.28 5.79
C ALA A 198 -8.35 -0.15 4.77
N GLN A 199 -7.73 -0.31 3.60
CA GLN A 199 -8.00 0.54 2.46
C GLN A 199 -9.12 -0.10 1.63
N ILE A 200 -10.26 0.56 1.56
CA ILE A 200 -11.50 0.02 1.02
C ILE A 200 -11.72 0.64 -0.36
N HIS A 201 -11.82 -0.20 -1.38
CA HIS A 201 -12.08 0.21 -2.76
C HIS A 201 -13.44 -0.30 -3.18
N LYS A 202 -14.28 0.59 -3.70
CA LYS A 202 -15.47 0.21 -4.47
C LYS A 202 -15.18 0.40 -5.96
N LEU A 203 -15.34 -0.66 -6.73
CA LEU A 203 -15.08 -0.70 -8.17
C LEU A 203 -16.36 -0.37 -8.96
N ASN A 204 -16.19 -0.07 -10.26
CA ASN A 204 -17.30 0.25 -11.18
C ASN A 204 -18.33 -0.89 -11.31
N ASP A 205 -17.92 -2.13 -11.11
CA ASP A 205 -18.79 -3.31 -11.13
C ASP A 205 -19.60 -3.49 -9.83
N GLY A 206 -19.42 -2.60 -8.85
CA GLY A 206 -20.05 -2.68 -7.53
C GLY A 206 -19.36 -3.66 -6.58
N SER A 207 -18.28 -4.32 -6.99
CA SER A 207 -17.45 -5.12 -6.09
C SER A 207 -16.69 -4.22 -5.11
N VAL A 208 -16.45 -4.76 -3.91
CA VAL A 208 -15.68 -4.09 -2.87
C VAL A 208 -14.45 -4.92 -2.60
N ARG A 209 -13.28 -4.28 -2.57
CA ARG A 209 -12.01 -4.90 -2.20
C ARG A 209 -11.41 -4.18 -1.00
N VAL A 210 -10.78 -4.97 -0.13
CA VAL A 210 -10.15 -4.47 1.10
C VAL A 210 -8.68 -4.83 1.08
N PHE A 211 -7.82 -3.84 1.24
CA PHE A 211 -6.38 -4.02 1.24
C PHE A 211 -5.77 -3.71 2.60
N SER A 212 -4.74 -4.48 2.95
CA SER A 212 -3.92 -4.26 4.13
C SER A 212 -3.02 -3.04 3.95
N ARG A 213 -2.38 -2.60 5.05
CA ARG A 213 -1.31 -1.59 5.02
C ARG A 213 -0.17 -1.91 4.03
N LYS A 214 0.05 -3.19 3.70
CA LYS A 214 1.10 -3.62 2.76
C LYS A 214 0.58 -3.80 1.33
N GLY A 215 -0.71 -3.56 1.09
CA GLY A 215 -1.37 -3.80 -0.19
C GLY A 215 -1.81 -5.25 -0.40
N ASP A 216 -1.77 -6.09 0.62
CA ASP A 216 -2.28 -7.46 0.53
C ASP A 216 -3.80 -7.45 0.48
N ASP A 217 -4.41 -8.23 -0.42
CA ASP A 217 -5.85 -8.40 -0.46
C ASP A 217 -6.34 -9.17 0.77
N MET A 218 -7.24 -8.55 1.52
CA MET A 218 -7.86 -9.11 2.71
C MET A 218 -9.38 -9.20 2.62
N THR A 219 -9.94 -9.06 1.41
CA THR A 219 -11.39 -9.05 1.19
C THR A 219 -12.06 -10.31 1.75
N SER A 220 -11.41 -11.47 1.64
CA SER A 220 -11.94 -12.74 2.17
C SER A 220 -11.94 -12.84 3.70
N LYS A 221 -11.13 -12.02 4.40
CA LYS A 221 -11.10 -11.96 5.87
C LYS A 221 -12.28 -11.18 6.44
N PHE A 222 -12.81 -10.22 5.68
CA PHE A 222 -13.84 -9.30 6.15
C PHE A 222 -15.08 -9.26 5.24
N PRO A 223 -15.81 -10.39 5.10
CA PRO A 223 -17.04 -10.43 4.30
C PRO A 223 -18.17 -9.57 4.89
N ASP A 224 -18.20 -9.42 6.22
CA ASP A 224 -19.05 -8.50 6.96
C ASP A 224 -18.78 -7.03 6.62
N LEU A 225 -17.50 -6.63 6.54
CA LEU A 225 -17.12 -5.28 6.11
C LEU A 225 -17.65 -4.99 4.70
N VAL A 226 -17.46 -5.94 3.77
CA VAL A 226 -17.97 -5.81 2.40
C VAL A 226 -19.48 -5.60 2.40
N LYS A 227 -20.22 -6.33 3.24
CA LYS A 227 -21.67 -6.18 3.41
C LYS A 227 -22.04 -4.80 3.96
N ILE A 228 -21.41 -4.38 5.07
CA ILE A 228 -21.63 -3.06 5.70
C ILE A 228 -21.43 -1.93 4.69
N ILE A 229 -20.36 -2.00 3.90
CA ILE A 229 -20.06 -0.97 2.89
C ILE A 229 -21.12 -0.97 1.79
N LYS A 230 -21.52 -2.15 1.28
CA LYS A 230 -22.56 -2.23 0.24
C LYS A 230 -23.91 -1.68 0.72
N GLU A 231 -24.27 -1.93 1.97
CA GLU A 231 -25.53 -1.45 2.58
C GLU A 231 -25.47 0.04 2.92
N SER A 232 -24.30 0.56 3.32
CA SER A 232 -24.13 1.96 3.72
C SER A 232 -23.94 2.92 2.53
N CYS A 233 -23.57 2.41 1.36
CA CYS A 233 -23.32 3.24 0.18
C CYS A 233 -24.62 3.76 -0.44
N LYS A 234 -24.68 5.07 -0.66
CA LYS A 234 -25.74 5.68 -1.48
C LYS A 234 -25.60 5.26 -2.94
N THR A 235 -26.73 5.24 -3.67
CA THR A 235 -26.77 4.91 -5.12
C THR A 235 -25.94 5.86 -6.00
N ALA A 236 -25.69 7.10 -5.53
CA ALA A 236 -24.91 8.10 -6.24
C ALA A 236 -23.39 7.84 -6.24
N THR A 237 -22.88 6.97 -5.36
CA THR A 237 -21.45 6.67 -5.27
C THR A 237 -21.13 5.45 -6.12
N VAL A 238 -20.48 5.65 -7.26
CA VAL A 238 -20.10 4.60 -8.21
C VAL A 238 -18.79 3.95 -7.75
N THR A 239 -17.75 4.75 -7.51
CA THR A 239 -16.41 4.29 -7.10
C THR A 239 -15.83 5.13 -6.00
N PHE A 240 -15.04 4.53 -5.13
CA PHE A 240 -14.22 5.27 -4.17
C PHE A 240 -13.01 4.47 -3.71
N VAL A 241 -12.07 5.19 -3.11
CA VAL A 241 -10.98 4.65 -2.29
C VAL A 241 -10.98 5.41 -0.96
N VAL A 242 -11.22 4.69 0.13
CA VAL A 242 -11.22 5.26 1.49
C VAL A 242 -10.26 4.51 2.39
N ASP A 243 -9.68 5.23 3.33
CA ASP A 243 -8.83 4.69 4.38
C ASP A 243 -9.61 4.64 5.68
N ALA A 244 -9.58 3.47 6.31
CA ALA A 244 -10.33 3.20 7.53
C ALA A 244 -9.54 2.33 8.50
N GLU A 245 -9.92 2.37 9.76
CA GLU A 245 -9.48 1.41 10.77
C GLU A 245 -10.63 0.43 11.08
N VAL A 246 -10.37 -0.86 10.93
CA VAL A 246 -11.29 -1.92 11.34
C VAL A 246 -10.96 -2.31 12.76
N VAL A 247 -11.93 -2.22 13.66
CA VAL A 247 -11.74 -2.48 15.09
C VAL A 247 -12.73 -3.55 15.53
N ALA A 248 -12.28 -4.52 16.31
CA ALA A 248 -13.17 -5.51 16.90
C ALA A 248 -14.07 -4.85 17.97
N VAL A 249 -15.32 -5.26 18.06
CA VAL A 249 -16.28 -4.69 19.01
C VAL A 249 -17.08 -5.78 19.70
N ASP A 250 -17.21 -5.69 21.02
CA ASP A 250 -18.15 -6.49 21.77
C ASP A 250 -19.46 -5.70 21.88
N ARG A 251 -20.48 -6.09 21.09
CA ARG A 251 -21.79 -5.43 21.09
C ARG A 251 -22.57 -5.66 22.39
N LYS A 252 -22.32 -6.74 23.12
CA LYS A 252 -23.02 -7.03 24.39
C LYS A 252 -22.55 -6.09 25.49
N ARG A 253 -21.25 -5.76 25.48
CA ARG A 253 -20.62 -4.85 26.44
C ARG A 253 -20.45 -3.42 25.91
N CYS A 254 -20.84 -3.16 24.67
CA CYS A 254 -20.62 -1.89 23.96
C CYS A 254 -19.16 -1.39 24.07
N LYS A 255 -18.19 -2.29 23.86
CA LYS A 255 -16.76 -2.02 24.09
C LYS A 255 -15.92 -2.32 22.86
N LEU A 256 -14.99 -1.42 22.53
CA LEU A 256 -13.94 -1.68 21.55
C LEU A 256 -12.92 -2.69 22.12
N MET A 257 -12.61 -3.70 21.31
CA MET A 257 -11.67 -4.76 21.63
C MET A 257 -10.29 -4.44 21.02
N SER A 258 -9.26 -5.13 21.50
CA SER A 258 -7.88 -4.94 21.07
C SER A 258 -7.62 -5.50 19.67
N PHE A 259 -6.51 -5.06 19.05
CA PHE A 259 -6.05 -5.65 17.79
C PHE A 259 -5.80 -7.16 17.89
N GLN A 260 -5.36 -7.67 19.04
CA GLN A 260 -5.10 -9.10 19.24
C GLN A 260 -6.40 -9.92 19.11
N GLU A 261 -7.49 -9.41 19.67
CA GLU A 261 -8.82 -10.01 19.55
C GLU A 261 -9.34 -9.91 18.12
N LEU A 262 -9.09 -8.82 17.39
CA LEU A 262 -9.40 -8.75 15.96
C LEU A 262 -8.57 -9.74 15.13
N SER A 263 -7.36 -10.06 15.57
CA SER A 263 -6.43 -10.93 14.85
C SER A 263 -6.76 -12.43 14.97
N SER A 264 -7.57 -12.82 15.96
CA SER A 264 -8.06 -14.20 16.10
C SER A 264 -9.06 -14.59 15.02
N ARG A 265 -9.65 -13.60 14.31
CA ARG A 265 -10.54 -13.86 13.18
C ARG A 265 -9.85 -14.71 12.12
N GLU A 266 -10.55 -15.75 11.68
CA GLU A 266 -10.05 -16.65 10.66
C GLU A 266 -9.70 -15.90 9.38
N ARG A 267 -8.58 -16.30 8.76
CA ARG A 267 -8.21 -15.81 7.43
C ARG A 267 -8.90 -16.71 6.43
N GLY A 268 -10.04 -16.30 5.91
CA GLY A 268 -10.74 -17.05 4.87
C GLY A 268 -9.79 -17.42 3.74
N THR A 269 -9.63 -18.72 3.45
CA THR A 269 -8.83 -19.20 2.32
C THR A 269 -9.65 -19.15 1.03
N LYS A 270 -9.00 -19.10 -0.14
CA LYS A 270 -9.70 -19.11 -1.44
C LYS A 270 -10.65 -20.30 -1.64
N SER A 271 -10.55 -21.36 -0.83
CA SER A 271 -11.40 -22.55 -0.86
C SER A 271 -12.52 -22.56 0.20
N SER A 272 -12.48 -21.66 1.19
CA SER A 272 -13.50 -21.54 2.25
C SER A 272 -13.81 -20.06 2.47
N ILE A 273 -14.83 -19.56 1.77
CA ILE A 273 -15.36 -18.22 2.02
C ILE A 273 -16.02 -18.26 3.39
N ILE A 274 -15.52 -17.48 4.35
CA ILE A 274 -16.16 -17.33 5.66
C ILE A 274 -17.55 -16.74 5.41
N THR A 275 -18.60 -17.44 5.81
CA THR A 275 -19.96 -16.90 5.69
C THR A 275 -20.17 -15.86 6.79
N VAL A 276 -21.08 -14.91 6.59
CA VAL A 276 -21.33 -13.85 7.58
C VAL A 276 -21.84 -14.44 8.90
N ASP A 277 -22.42 -15.65 8.86
CA ASP A 277 -23.02 -16.33 10.00
C ASP A 277 -21.97 -17.05 10.88
N ASP A 278 -20.78 -17.34 10.34
CA ASP A 278 -19.67 -17.99 11.07
C ASP A 278 -18.77 -16.99 11.82
N ILE A 279 -19.16 -15.71 11.86
CA ILE A 279 -18.36 -14.64 12.44
C ILE A 279 -18.54 -14.59 13.95
N GLU A 280 -17.50 -14.98 14.69
CA GLU A 280 -17.49 -14.87 16.15
C GLU A 280 -17.18 -13.46 16.67
N VAL A 281 -16.38 -12.69 15.92
CA VAL A 281 -15.91 -11.36 16.33
C VAL A 281 -16.52 -10.29 15.43
N ASP A 282 -17.41 -9.51 16.04
CA ASP A 282 -18.01 -8.31 15.44
C ASP A 282 -16.98 -7.21 15.18
N ILE A 283 -17.24 -6.38 14.17
CA ILE A 283 -16.39 -5.22 13.83
C ILE A 283 -17.15 -3.90 13.75
N CYS A 284 -16.39 -2.82 13.91
CA CYS A 284 -16.73 -1.46 13.54
C CYS A 284 -15.69 -0.92 12.56
N VAL A 285 -16.12 -0.08 11.62
CA VAL A 285 -15.27 0.54 10.60
C VAL A 285 -15.22 2.04 10.86
N PHE A 286 -14.04 2.55 11.18
CA PHE A 286 -13.80 3.98 11.42
C PHE A 286 -13.07 4.57 10.22
N VAL A 287 -13.82 5.23 9.32
CA VAL A 287 -13.27 5.92 8.16
C VAL A 287 -12.64 7.23 8.62
N PHE A 288 -11.40 7.49 8.19
CA PHE A 288 -10.67 8.71 8.55
C PHE A 288 -10.14 9.48 7.33
N ASP A 289 -10.12 8.86 6.13
CA ASP A 289 -9.68 9.55 4.92
C ASP A 289 -10.40 9.04 3.66
N VAL A 290 -10.57 9.92 2.67
CA VAL A 290 -11.16 9.64 1.37
C VAL A 290 -10.19 10.13 0.31
N MET A 291 -9.59 9.20 -0.43
CA MET A 291 -8.53 9.52 -1.39
C MET A 291 -9.04 9.66 -2.83
N PHE A 292 -10.21 9.07 -3.12
CA PHE A 292 -10.80 9.08 -4.45
C PHE A 292 -12.30 8.83 -4.34
N ALA A 293 -13.11 9.59 -5.09
CA ALA A 293 -14.54 9.36 -5.22
C ALA A 293 -15.03 9.76 -6.62
N ASN A 294 -15.77 8.86 -7.28
CA ASN A 294 -16.46 9.11 -8.55
C ASN A 294 -15.62 9.74 -9.69
N GLY A 295 -14.31 9.51 -9.72
CA GLY A 295 -13.41 10.07 -10.75
C GLY A 295 -12.53 11.21 -10.26
N ASP A 296 -12.86 11.79 -9.10
CA ASP A 296 -12.12 12.89 -8.49
C ASP A 296 -11.17 12.40 -7.40
N LYS A 297 -9.98 13.01 -7.36
CA LYS A 297 -8.98 12.87 -6.29
C LYS A 297 -9.28 13.83 -5.15
#